data_AF-A0A940D3S3-F1
#
_entry.id   AF-A0A940D3S3-F1
#
_cell.length_a   1.000
_cell.length_b   1.000
_cell.length_c   1.000
_cell.angle_alpha   90.00
_cell.angle_beta   90.00
_cell.angle_gamma   90.00
#
_symmetry.space_group_name_H-M   'P 1'
#
loop_
_entity.id
_entity.type
_entity.pdbx_description
1 polymer ?
#
loop_
_entity_poly.entity_id
_entity_poly.type
_entity_poly.pdbx_seq_one_letter_code
_entity_poly.pdbx_strand_id
1 'polypeptide(L)'
;MDRNELIRKIVDEKGAEAIPILLELLRKEDDETAQICLDALVQIGNEGKMALIDELKRVEREGIRNDITTLYIIDRLGDIHEKRAVSTLYSLLQFYDDENAQVVIYEALAKLGEGERVVDVLTLFLEESENQEFIDQLIMALSHTKSMKALKALVKLYSREGLDKGTKAFVLEGIQSLLMDRPEFKEVLGTLQKGDEILEKLYIWRKENEKNGD
;
A
#
# COMPACT_ATOMS: atom_id res chain seq x y z
N MET A 1 28.71 -8.94 3.06
CA MET A 1 27.92 -9.03 1.82
C MET A 1 26.71 -8.15 2.03
N ASP A 2 26.55 -7.13 1.19
CA ASP A 2 25.40 -6.24 1.27
C ASP A 2 24.11 -6.96 0.86
N ARG A 3 22.94 -6.50 1.33
CA ARG A 3 21.64 -7.09 0.99
C ARG A 3 21.43 -7.19 -0.51
N ASN A 4 21.74 -6.12 -1.25
CA ASN A 4 21.55 -6.08 -2.69
C ASN A 4 22.55 -6.97 -3.43
N GLU A 5 23.77 -7.09 -2.89
CA GLU A 5 24.79 -8.02 -3.42
C GLU A 5 24.35 -9.47 -3.25
N LEU A 6 23.77 -9.84 -2.10
CA LEU A 6 23.22 -11.16 -1.87
C LEU A 6 22.08 -11.48 -2.84
N ILE A 7 21.10 -10.58 -2.98
CA ILE A 7 19.96 -10.77 -3.88
C ILE A 7 20.45 -10.96 -5.31
N ARG A 8 21.35 -10.07 -5.78
CA ARG A 8 21.92 -10.17 -7.12
C ARG A 8 22.62 -11.50 -7.34
N LYS A 9 23.40 -11.97 -6.37
CA LYS A 9 24.10 -13.26 -6.46
C LYS A 9 23.11 -14.43 -6.57
N ILE A 10 22.04 -14.43 -5.79
CA ILE A 10 20.97 -15.45 -5.90
C ILE A 10 20.38 -15.45 -7.31
N VAL A 11 20.03 -14.27 -7.83
CA VAL A 11 19.43 -14.12 -9.16
C VAL A 11 20.39 -14.54 -10.27
N ASP A 12 21.64 -14.09 -10.22
CA ASP A 12 22.65 -14.33 -11.27
C ASP A 12 23.15 -15.79 -11.28
N GLU A 13 23.31 -16.43 -10.11
CA GLU A 13 23.86 -17.79 -10.01
C GLU A 13 22.80 -18.90 -10.05
N LYS A 14 21.58 -18.64 -9.56
CA LYS A 14 20.53 -19.65 -9.42
C LYS A 14 19.26 -19.35 -10.22
N GLY A 15 18.92 -18.08 -10.42
CA GLY A 15 17.71 -17.68 -11.14
C GLY A 15 16.47 -18.44 -10.67
N ALA A 16 15.70 -19.00 -11.60
CA ALA A 16 14.47 -19.75 -11.32
C ALA A 16 14.67 -20.98 -10.42
N GLU A 17 15.86 -21.60 -10.39
CA GLU A 17 16.13 -22.75 -9.51
C GLU A 17 16.10 -22.39 -8.03
N ALA A 18 16.25 -21.10 -7.69
CA ALA A 18 16.15 -20.63 -6.31
C ALA A 18 14.71 -20.51 -5.80
N ILE A 19 13.70 -20.50 -6.68
CA ILE A 19 12.30 -20.24 -6.29
C ILE A 19 11.82 -21.14 -5.14
N PRO A 20 12.00 -22.48 -5.16
CA PRO A 20 11.50 -23.34 -4.11
C PRO A 20 12.09 -23.03 -2.72
N ILE A 21 13.40 -22.78 -2.66
CA ILE A 21 14.07 -22.48 -1.39
C ILE A 21 13.73 -21.07 -0.90
N LEU A 22 13.59 -20.09 -1.80
CA LEU A 22 13.17 -18.74 -1.43
C LEU A 22 11.74 -18.73 -0.85
N LEU A 23 10.81 -19.49 -1.44
CA LEU A 23 9.47 -19.65 -0.88
C LEU A 23 9.47 -20.38 0.46
N GLU A 24 10.38 -21.32 0.67
CA GLU A 24 10.53 -21.99 1.97
C GLU A 24 11.00 -21.04 3.05
N LEU A 25 12.06 -20.27 2.78
CA LEU A 25 12.62 -19.29 3.72
C LEU A 25 11.62 -18.18 4.03
N LEU A 26 10.89 -17.72 3.01
CA LEU A 26 9.82 -16.72 3.17
C LEU A 26 8.78 -17.10 4.23
N ARG A 27 8.49 -18.40 4.42
CA ARG A 27 7.50 -18.89 5.40
C ARG A 27 8.03 -19.08 6.82
N LYS A 28 9.35 -19.21 6.99
CA LYS A 28 9.95 -19.75 8.23
C LYS A 28 10.85 -18.77 8.95
N GLU A 29 11.38 -17.80 8.23
CA GLU A 29 12.43 -16.92 8.72
C GLU A 29 11.85 -15.56 9.18
N ASP A 30 12.71 -14.74 9.77
CA ASP A 30 12.38 -13.41 10.27
C ASP A 30 12.07 -12.40 9.14
N ASP A 31 11.57 -11.23 9.53
CA ASP A 31 11.14 -10.16 8.61
C ASP A 31 12.25 -9.73 7.63
N GLU A 32 13.52 -9.65 8.06
CA GLU A 32 14.62 -9.24 7.18
C GLU A 32 14.85 -10.29 6.08
N THR A 33 14.86 -11.56 6.48
CA THR A 33 15.03 -12.69 5.55
C THR A 33 13.85 -12.82 4.59
N ALA A 34 12.62 -12.64 5.07
CA ALA A 34 11.42 -12.62 4.25
C ALA A 34 11.49 -11.53 3.14
N GLN A 35 11.92 -10.32 3.50
CA GLN A 35 12.09 -9.21 2.55
C GLN A 35 13.15 -9.50 1.49
N ILE A 36 14.27 -10.12 1.87
CA ILE A 36 15.32 -10.56 0.91
C ILE A 36 14.74 -11.59 -0.07
N CYS A 37 13.98 -12.55 0.43
CA CYS A 37 13.36 -13.58 -0.40
C CYS A 37 12.34 -12.99 -1.39
N LEU A 38 11.49 -12.07 -0.92
CA LEU A 38 10.55 -11.35 -1.78
C LEU A 38 11.25 -10.59 -2.90
N ASP A 39 12.29 -9.82 -2.57
CA ASP A 39 13.01 -9.05 -3.58
C ASP A 39 13.75 -9.93 -4.58
N ALA A 40 14.35 -11.04 -4.12
CA ALA A 40 14.97 -12.01 -5.01
C ALA A 40 13.95 -12.64 -5.96
N LEU A 41 12.78 -13.06 -5.45
CA LEU A 41 11.69 -13.60 -6.26
C LEU A 41 11.19 -12.58 -7.31
N VAL A 42 11.05 -11.31 -6.94
CA VAL A 42 10.67 -10.25 -7.87
C VAL A 42 11.74 -10.03 -8.94
N GLN A 43 13.03 -10.05 -8.56
CA GLN A 43 14.16 -9.84 -9.49
C GLN A 43 14.41 -11.03 -10.42
N ILE A 44 14.05 -12.26 -10.03
CA ILE A 44 14.01 -13.43 -10.93
C ILE A 44 13.05 -13.18 -12.11
N GLY A 45 12.06 -12.30 -11.94
CA GLY A 45 11.18 -11.84 -13.01
C GLY A 45 9.85 -12.58 -13.03
N ASN A 46 9.33 -12.90 -14.21
CA ASN A 46 7.96 -13.38 -14.35
C ASN A 46 7.69 -14.69 -13.59
N GLU A 47 8.66 -15.62 -13.57
CA GLU A 47 8.53 -16.89 -12.85
C GLU A 47 8.42 -16.68 -11.34
N GLY A 48 9.27 -15.84 -10.76
CA GLY A 48 9.21 -15.54 -9.33
C GLY A 48 7.94 -14.79 -8.94
N LYS A 49 7.46 -13.85 -9.75
CA LYS A 49 6.16 -13.19 -9.54
C LYS A 49 4.99 -14.17 -9.59
N MET A 50 4.99 -15.10 -10.54
CA MET A 50 3.97 -16.15 -10.63
C MET A 50 4.03 -17.09 -9.43
N ALA A 51 5.23 -17.42 -8.95
CA ALA A 51 5.42 -18.24 -7.76
C ALA A 51 4.84 -17.58 -6.50
N LEU A 52 4.98 -16.26 -6.36
CA LEU A 52 4.31 -15.51 -5.28
C LEU A 52 2.78 -15.60 -5.38
N ILE A 53 2.21 -15.42 -6.57
CA ILE A 53 0.75 -15.56 -6.77
C ILE A 53 0.28 -16.99 -6.48
N ASP A 54 1.06 -18.00 -6.87
CA ASP A 54 0.71 -19.40 -6.63
C ASP A 54 0.83 -19.76 -5.14
N GLU A 55 1.73 -19.13 -4.40
CA GLU A 55 1.79 -19.22 -2.93
C GLU A 55 0.53 -18.62 -2.29
N LEU A 56 0.05 -17.47 -2.77
CA LEU A 56 -1.23 -16.89 -2.32
C LEU A 56 -2.42 -17.84 -2.57
N LYS A 57 -2.47 -18.47 -3.74
CA LYS A 57 -3.50 -19.48 -4.06
C LYS A 57 -3.37 -20.76 -3.23
N ARG A 58 -2.15 -21.10 -2.80
CA ARG A 58 -1.92 -22.22 -1.88
C ARG A 58 -2.56 -21.93 -0.53
N VAL A 59 -2.31 -20.75 0.02
CA VAL A 59 -2.89 -20.25 1.28
C VAL A 59 -4.43 -20.28 1.21
N GLU A 60 -5.01 -19.78 0.12
CA GLU A 60 -6.45 -19.83 -0.13
C GLU A 60 -7.00 -21.27 -0.13
N ARG A 61 -6.37 -22.19 -0.88
CA ARG A 61 -6.81 -23.60 -0.97
C ARG A 61 -6.70 -24.35 0.35
N GLU A 62 -5.67 -24.06 1.13
CA GLU A 62 -5.45 -24.68 2.43
C GLU A 62 -6.31 -24.02 3.53
N GLY A 63 -6.95 -22.89 3.25
CA GLY A 63 -7.81 -22.18 4.18
C GLY A 63 -7.06 -21.60 5.38
N ILE A 64 -5.79 -21.23 5.19
CA ILE A 64 -4.97 -20.64 6.24
C ILE A 64 -5.50 -19.22 6.53
N ARG A 65 -5.80 -18.92 7.80
CA ARG A 65 -6.30 -17.62 8.25
C ARG A 65 -5.20 -16.78 8.88
N ASN A 66 -5.29 -15.46 8.72
CA ASN A 66 -4.44 -14.47 9.39
C ASN A 66 -2.93 -14.73 9.22
N ASP A 67 -2.51 -15.24 8.05
CA ASP A 67 -1.08 -15.50 7.78
C ASP A 67 -0.35 -14.19 7.46
N ILE A 68 0.67 -13.88 8.27
CA ILE A 68 1.46 -12.64 8.13
C ILE A 68 2.32 -12.69 6.86
N THR A 69 2.86 -13.85 6.52
CA THR A 69 3.69 -14.04 5.32
C THR A 69 2.94 -13.63 4.06
N THR A 70 1.66 -14.01 3.98
CA THR A 70 0.76 -13.63 2.89
C THR A 70 0.59 -12.12 2.78
N LEU A 71 0.52 -11.37 3.90
CA LEU A 71 0.44 -9.91 3.85
C LEU A 71 1.69 -9.27 3.26
N TYR A 72 2.89 -9.80 3.57
CA TYR A 72 4.13 -9.33 2.94
C TYR A 72 4.15 -9.58 1.43
N ILE A 73 3.66 -10.74 0.99
CA ILE A 73 3.52 -11.03 -0.45
C ILE A 73 2.54 -10.05 -1.10
N ILE A 74 1.38 -9.83 -0.49
CA ILE A 74 0.33 -8.93 -1.01
C ILE A 74 0.84 -7.50 -1.15
N ASP A 75 1.47 -6.96 -0.12
CA ASP A 75 2.04 -5.61 -0.13
C ASP A 75 3.08 -5.47 -1.24
N ARG A 76 4.00 -6.44 -1.33
CA ARG A 76 5.03 -6.43 -2.37
C ARG A 76 4.44 -6.48 -3.79
N LEU A 77 3.42 -7.31 -4.02
CA LEU A 77 2.73 -7.39 -5.30
C LEU A 77 2.00 -6.08 -5.65
N GLY A 78 1.46 -5.38 -4.64
CA GLY A 78 0.91 -4.04 -4.77
C GLY A 78 1.97 -3.03 -5.25
N ASP A 79 3.11 -2.97 -4.57
CA ASP A 79 4.22 -2.06 -4.91
C ASP A 79 4.75 -2.24 -6.33
N ILE A 80 4.89 -3.49 -6.78
CA ILE A 80 5.36 -3.79 -8.13
C ILE A 80 4.24 -3.77 -9.18
N HIS A 81 3.03 -3.37 -8.79
CA HIS A 81 1.84 -3.25 -9.63
C HIS A 81 1.47 -4.54 -10.39
N GLU A 82 1.59 -5.70 -9.72
CA GLU A 82 1.29 -7.02 -10.31
C GLU A 82 -0.21 -7.32 -10.38
N LYS A 83 -0.86 -6.82 -11.44
CA LYS A 83 -2.32 -6.91 -11.63
C LYS A 83 -2.88 -8.33 -11.70
N ARG A 84 -2.07 -9.36 -11.98
CA ARG A 84 -2.54 -10.75 -11.97
C ARG A 84 -2.97 -11.23 -10.58
N ALA A 85 -2.56 -10.53 -9.52
CA ALA A 85 -2.91 -10.88 -8.14
C ALA A 85 -4.33 -10.43 -7.73
N VAL A 86 -4.96 -9.50 -8.46
CA VAL A 86 -6.22 -8.83 -8.04
C VAL A 86 -7.32 -9.82 -7.63
N SER A 87 -7.59 -10.85 -8.43
CA SER A 87 -8.63 -11.83 -8.10
C SER A 87 -8.33 -12.61 -6.82
N THR A 88 -7.06 -12.95 -6.61
CA THR A 88 -6.61 -13.70 -5.44
C THR A 88 -6.68 -12.83 -4.19
N LEU A 89 -6.29 -11.54 -4.26
CA LEU A 89 -6.40 -10.60 -3.14
C LEU A 89 -7.85 -10.43 -2.67
N TYR A 90 -8.80 -10.30 -3.61
CA TYR A 90 -10.22 -10.24 -3.23
C TYR A 90 -10.71 -11.49 -2.52
N SER A 91 -10.26 -12.67 -2.96
CA SER A 91 -10.61 -13.92 -2.28
C SER A 91 -9.98 -14.02 -0.90
N LEU A 92 -8.75 -13.52 -0.74
CA LEU A 92 -8.02 -13.60 0.51
C LEU A 92 -8.63 -12.77 1.64
N LEU A 93 -9.37 -11.69 1.34
CA LEU A 93 -10.05 -10.87 2.36
C LEU A 93 -10.88 -11.69 3.37
N GLN A 94 -11.53 -12.78 2.95
CA GLN A 94 -12.37 -13.62 3.83
C GLN A 94 -11.59 -14.45 4.85
N PHE A 95 -10.26 -14.52 4.71
CA PHE A 95 -9.35 -15.25 5.59
C PHE A 95 -8.66 -14.35 6.62
N TYR A 96 -9.00 -13.05 6.64
CA TYR A 96 -8.49 -12.08 7.60
C TYR A 96 -9.63 -11.47 8.41
N ASP A 97 -9.49 -11.53 9.72
CA ASP A 97 -10.50 -11.04 10.67
C ASP A 97 -10.09 -9.69 11.29
N ASP A 98 -8.82 -9.32 11.21
CA ASP A 98 -8.27 -8.07 11.72
C ASP A 98 -8.28 -6.95 10.66
N GLU A 99 -8.71 -5.75 11.06
CA GLU A 99 -8.83 -4.60 10.17
C GLU A 99 -7.48 -4.10 9.66
N ASN A 100 -6.40 -4.15 10.46
CA ASN A 100 -5.06 -3.75 10.00
C ASN A 100 -4.59 -4.67 8.87
N ALA A 101 -4.79 -5.98 9.03
CA ALA A 101 -4.49 -6.95 7.99
C ALA A 101 -5.33 -6.72 6.72
N GLN A 102 -6.63 -6.42 6.87
CA GLN A 102 -7.50 -6.12 5.73
C GLN A 102 -7.08 -4.83 5.01
N VAL A 103 -6.64 -3.80 5.73
CA VAL A 103 -6.16 -2.53 5.13
C VAL A 103 -4.95 -2.76 4.24
N VAL A 104 -4.01 -3.63 4.60
CA VAL A 104 -2.89 -4.01 3.71
C VAL A 104 -3.40 -4.57 2.37
N ILE A 105 -4.44 -5.41 2.42
CA ILE A 105 -5.04 -5.99 1.22
C ILE A 105 -5.76 -4.91 0.39
N TYR A 106 -6.53 -4.04 1.03
CA TYR A 106 -7.21 -2.93 0.35
C TYR A 106 -6.23 -1.91 -0.25
N GLU A 107 -5.13 -1.61 0.43
CA GLU A 107 -4.06 -0.76 -0.07
C GLU A 107 -3.43 -1.37 -1.33
N ALA A 108 -3.05 -2.64 -1.28
CA ALA A 108 -2.52 -3.34 -2.45
C ALA A 108 -3.53 -3.33 -3.61
N LEU A 109 -4.81 -3.60 -3.36
CA LEU A 109 -5.87 -3.48 -4.36
C LEU A 109 -5.97 -2.06 -4.94
N ALA A 110 -5.84 -1.02 -4.13
CA ALA A 110 -5.83 0.37 -4.59
C ALA A 110 -4.62 0.65 -5.51
N LYS A 111 -3.40 0.25 -5.10
CA LYS A 111 -2.17 0.31 -5.92
C LYS A 111 -2.34 -0.42 -7.26
N LEU A 112 -3.08 -1.53 -7.27
CA LEU A 112 -3.37 -2.34 -8.47
C LEU A 112 -4.45 -1.75 -9.39
N GLY A 113 -5.06 -0.62 -9.02
CA GLY A 113 -6.06 0.09 -9.82
C GLY A 113 -7.51 -0.19 -9.43
N GLU A 114 -7.76 -0.90 -8.32
CA GLU A 114 -9.10 -1.19 -7.81
C GLU A 114 -9.61 -0.12 -6.83
N GLY A 115 -8.98 1.06 -6.83
CA GLY A 115 -9.24 2.14 -5.88
C GLY A 115 -10.73 2.53 -5.74
N GLU A 116 -11.45 2.71 -6.84
CA GLU A 116 -12.89 3.03 -6.79
C GLU A 116 -13.75 1.90 -6.21
N ARG A 117 -13.28 0.65 -6.22
CA ARG A 117 -14.01 -0.49 -5.65
C ARG A 117 -13.78 -0.64 -4.14
N VAL A 118 -12.65 -0.17 -3.64
CA VAL A 118 -12.25 -0.34 -2.22
C VAL A 118 -12.38 0.95 -1.41
N VAL A 119 -12.55 2.10 -2.05
CA VAL A 119 -12.61 3.40 -1.34
C VAL A 119 -13.74 3.49 -0.31
N ASP A 120 -14.88 2.85 -0.55
CA ASP A 120 -16.03 2.92 0.37
C ASP A 120 -15.71 2.23 1.71
N VAL A 121 -15.08 1.06 1.70
CA VAL A 121 -14.68 0.36 2.93
C VAL A 121 -13.53 1.07 3.65
N LEU A 122 -12.54 1.58 2.91
CA LEU A 122 -11.45 2.37 3.49
C LEU A 122 -11.97 3.67 4.15
N THR A 123 -12.96 4.32 3.54
CA THR A 123 -13.59 5.51 4.12
C THR A 123 -14.38 5.16 5.38
N LEU A 124 -15.09 4.03 5.40
CA LEU A 124 -15.80 3.55 6.58
C LEU A 124 -14.84 3.32 7.76
N PHE A 125 -13.75 2.58 7.53
CA PHE A 125 -12.71 2.36 8.56
C PHE A 125 -12.13 3.67 9.08
N LEU A 126 -11.92 4.67 8.21
CA LEU A 126 -11.42 5.98 8.62
C LEU A 126 -12.40 6.74 9.51
N GLU A 127 -13.71 6.60 9.25
CA GLU A 127 -14.75 7.27 10.03
C GLU A 127 -14.95 6.63 11.41
N GLU A 128 -14.75 5.32 11.52
CA GLU A 128 -14.94 4.56 12.76
C GLU A 128 -13.68 4.52 13.64
N SER A 129 -12.50 4.85 13.09
CA SER A 129 -11.24 4.79 13.83
C SER A 129 -10.97 6.00 14.74
N GLU A 130 -10.43 5.70 15.92
CA GLU A 130 -9.81 6.64 16.86
C GLU A 130 -8.31 6.35 17.07
N ASN A 131 -7.80 5.24 16.52
CA ASN A 131 -6.40 4.86 16.66
C ASN A 131 -5.54 5.60 15.63
N GLN A 132 -4.54 6.34 16.11
CA GLN A 132 -3.74 7.23 15.26
C GLN A 132 -2.90 6.47 14.22
N GLU A 133 -2.26 5.37 14.63
CA GLU A 133 -1.42 4.54 13.75
C GLU A 133 -2.27 3.90 12.64
N PHE A 134 -3.48 3.45 12.99
CA PHE A 134 -4.41 2.88 12.02
C PHE A 134 -4.97 3.95 11.07
N ILE A 135 -5.24 5.16 11.56
CA ILE A 135 -5.62 6.31 10.72
C ILE A 135 -4.52 6.62 9.69
N ASP A 136 -3.25 6.62 10.10
CA ASP A 136 -2.13 6.89 9.19
C ASP A 136 -2.04 5.83 8.07
N GLN A 137 -2.27 4.56 8.39
CA GLN A 137 -2.36 3.48 7.39
C GLN A 137 -3.55 3.69 6.42
N LEU A 138 -4.72 4.08 6.95
CA LEU A 138 -5.90 4.36 6.13
C LEU A 138 -5.69 5.55 5.19
N ILE A 139 -4.98 6.59 5.65
CA ILE A 139 -4.59 7.72 4.80
C ILE A 139 -3.73 7.24 3.63
N MET A 140 -2.73 6.39 3.91
CA MET A 140 -1.86 5.81 2.88
C MET A 140 -2.67 5.03 1.85
N ALA A 141 -3.52 4.09 2.31
CA ALA A 141 -4.38 3.30 1.44
C ALA A 141 -5.31 4.16 0.58
N LEU A 142 -5.96 5.16 1.19
CA LEU A 142 -6.85 6.10 0.49
C LEU A 142 -6.10 6.92 -0.57
N SER A 143 -4.84 7.29 -0.31
CA SER A 143 -4.01 8.05 -1.26
C SER A 143 -3.76 7.30 -2.57
N HIS A 144 -3.73 5.97 -2.53
CA HIS A 144 -3.53 5.12 -3.71
C HIS A 144 -4.82 4.85 -4.51
N THR A 145 -5.99 5.26 -4.00
CA THR A 145 -7.28 4.93 -4.64
C THR A 145 -7.55 5.73 -5.91
N LYS A 146 -6.91 6.89 -6.08
CA LYS A 146 -7.21 7.87 -7.15
C LYS A 146 -8.69 8.27 -7.21
N SER A 147 -9.41 8.15 -6.09
CA SER A 147 -10.85 8.38 -6.01
C SER A 147 -11.19 9.76 -5.46
N MET A 148 -12.22 10.39 -6.03
CA MET A 148 -12.79 11.63 -5.51
C MET A 148 -13.40 11.43 -4.11
N LYS A 149 -13.88 10.22 -3.79
CA LYS A 149 -14.37 9.90 -2.45
C LYS A 149 -13.24 9.95 -1.42
N ALA A 150 -12.08 9.41 -1.76
CA ALA A 150 -10.90 9.49 -0.91
C ALA A 150 -10.47 10.93 -0.67
N LEU A 151 -10.44 11.78 -1.71
CA LEU A 151 -10.16 13.21 -1.55
C LEU A 151 -11.10 13.85 -0.51
N LYS A 152 -12.41 13.62 -0.64
CA LYS A 152 -13.41 14.17 0.28
C LYS A 152 -13.25 13.63 1.70
N ALA A 153 -12.95 12.35 1.85
CA ALA A 153 -12.70 11.72 3.15
C ALA A 153 -11.48 12.33 3.84
N LEU A 154 -10.37 12.50 3.12
CA LEU A 154 -9.15 13.12 3.64
C LEU A 154 -9.35 14.60 4.02
N VAL A 155 -10.11 15.37 3.23
CA VAL A 155 -10.44 16.77 3.57
C VAL A 155 -11.32 16.84 4.83
N LYS A 156 -12.29 15.92 4.97
CA LYS A 156 -13.11 15.80 6.18
C LYS A 156 -12.23 15.47 7.39
N LEU A 157 -11.30 14.52 7.25
CA LEU A 157 -10.36 14.16 8.32
C LEU A 157 -9.47 15.34 8.71
N TYR A 158 -8.91 16.06 7.74
CA TYR A 158 -8.11 17.28 8.01
C TYR A 158 -8.87 18.31 8.87
N SER A 159 -10.18 18.38 8.68
CA SER A 159 -11.09 19.28 9.40
C SER A 159 -11.51 18.78 10.79
N ARG A 160 -11.16 17.55 11.17
CA ARG A 160 -11.48 16.96 12.48
C ARG A 160 -10.80 17.75 13.61
N GLU A 161 -11.58 18.15 14.60
CA GLU A 161 -11.04 18.79 15.80
C GLU A 161 -10.18 17.81 16.59
N GLY A 162 -9.08 18.29 17.17
CA GLY A 162 -8.17 17.46 17.97
C GLY A 162 -7.21 16.58 17.16
N LEU A 163 -7.32 16.52 15.83
CA LEU A 163 -6.36 15.80 14.99
C LEU A 163 -4.96 16.42 15.14
N ASP A 164 -3.97 15.58 15.45
CA ASP A 164 -2.61 16.04 15.75
C ASP A 164 -1.90 16.54 14.48
N LYS A 165 -0.75 17.21 14.69
CA LYS A 165 0.00 17.84 13.60
C LYS A 165 0.67 16.83 12.67
N GLY A 166 1.13 15.70 13.20
CA GLY A 166 1.76 14.62 12.45
C GLY A 166 0.77 14.03 11.46
N THR A 167 -0.40 13.61 11.94
CA THR A 167 -1.42 13.06 11.03
C THR A 167 -1.98 14.11 10.09
N LYS A 168 -2.09 15.38 10.49
CA LYS A 168 -2.40 16.44 9.50
C LYS A 168 -1.38 16.54 8.38
N ALA A 169 -0.09 16.30 8.65
CA ALA A 169 0.94 16.25 7.61
C ALA A 169 0.72 15.03 6.69
N PHE A 170 0.47 13.84 7.25
CA PHE A 170 0.13 12.65 6.47
C PHE A 170 -1.10 12.86 5.59
N VAL A 171 -2.16 13.51 6.09
CA VAL A 171 -3.34 13.85 5.29
C VAL A 171 -3.00 14.77 4.12
N LEU A 172 -2.14 15.76 4.33
CA LEU A 172 -1.69 16.65 3.25
C LEU A 172 -0.87 15.88 2.20
N GLU A 173 0.02 14.97 2.62
CA GLU A 173 0.76 14.10 1.70
C GLU A 173 -0.19 13.21 0.88
N GLY A 174 -1.18 12.59 1.54
CA GLY A 174 -2.19 11.78 0.88
C GLY A 174 -3.03 12.57 -0.14
N ILE A 175 -3.47 13.79 0.21
CA ILE A 175 -4.16 14.68 -0.72
C ILE A 175 -3.24 15.07 -1.88
N GLN A 176 -1.98 15.41 -1.61
CA GLN A 176 -1.02 15.75 -2.66
C GLN A 176 -0.80 14.59 -3.63
N SER A 177 -0.71 13.35 -3.14
CA SER A 177 -0.63 12.13 -3.95
C SER A 177 -1.84 12.03 -4.89
N LEU A 178 -3.05 12.17 -4.36
CA LEU A 178 -4.29 12.17 -5.17
C LEU A 178 -4.30 13.28 -6.23
N LEU A 179 -3.81 14.48 -5.90
CA LEU A 179 -3.72 15.58 -6.87
C LEU A 179 -2.66 15.36 -7.96
N MET A 180 -1.57 14.63 -7.66
CA MET A 180 -0.58 14.25 -8.67
C MET A 180 -1.16 13.22 -9.64
N ASP A 181 -1.92 12.26 -9.11
CA ASP A 181 -2.58 11.23 -9.90
C ASP A 181 -3.76 11.78 -10.73
N ARG A 182 -4.53 12.71 -10.16
CA ARG A 182 -5.75 13.30 -10.75
C ARG A 182 -5.75 14.83 -10.58
N PRO A 183 -5.01 15.59 -11.42
CA PRO A 183 -4.90 17.04 -11.28
C PRO A 183 -6.24 17.79 -11.29
N GLU A 184 -7.26 17.24 -11.95
CA GLU A 184 -8.62 17.78 -11.97
C GLU A 184 -9.27 17.86 -10.57
N PHE A 185 -8.78 17.08 -9.60
CA PHE A 185 -9.29 17.11 -8.22
C PHE A 185 -9.01 18.46 -7.53
N LYS A 186 -8.04 19.23 -8.03
CA LYS A 186 -7.70 20.55 -7.48
C LYS A 186 -8.88 21.53 -7.52
N GLU A 187 -9.66 21.50 -8.60
CA GLU A 187 -10.84 22.37 -8.75
C GLU A 187 -11.89 22.04 -7.69
N VAL A 188 -12.15 20.74 -7.48
CA VAL A 188 -13.10 20.29 -6.46
C VAL A 188 -12.57 20.61 -5.07
N LEU A 189 -11.28 20.39 -4.79
CA LEU A 189 -10.67 20.70 -3.49
C LEU A 189 -10.93 22.15 -3.07
N GLY A 190 -10.78 23.12 -3.99
CA GLY A 190 -11.05 24.54 -3.70
C GLY A 190 -12.50 24.84 -3.30
N THR A 191 -13.44 23.95 -3.62
CA THR A 191 -14.86 24.10 -3.22
C THR A 191 -15.20 23.42 -1.88
N LEU A 192 -14.29 22.61 -1.34
CA LEU A 192 -14.51 21.87 -0.10
C LEU A 192 -14.18 22.71 1.13
N GLN A 193 -14.74 22.34 2.27
CA GLN A 193 -14.39 22.93 3.56
C GLN A 193 -12.87 22.79 3.79
N LYS A 194 -12.23 23.89 4.23
CA LYS A 194 -10.77 23.96 4.41
C LYS A 194 -9.94 23.76 3.13
N GLY A 195 -10.57 23.70 1.96
CA GLY A 195 -9.92 23.51 0.67
C GLY A 195 -8.84 24.54 0.36
N ASP A 196 -9.16 25.83 0.51
CA ASP A 196 -8.21 26.92 0.29
C ASP A 196 -7.00 26.85 1.23
N GLU A 197 -7.23 26.53 2.51
CA GLU A 197 -6.17 26.36 3.52
C GLU A 197 -5.25 25.18 3.15
N ILE A 198 -5.83 24.06 2.73
CA ILE A 198 -5.08 22.88 2.28
C ILE A 198 -4.25 23.23 1.04
N LEU A 199 -4.85 23.89 0.04
CA LEU A 199 -4.14 24.32 -1.17
C LEU A 199 -2.97 25.26 -0.86
N GLU A 200 -3.15 26.20 0.06
CA GLU A 200 -2.10 27.10 0.52
C GLU A 200 -0.95 26.32 1.18
N LYS A 201 -1.26 25.38 2.07
CA LYS A 201 -0.25 24.54 2.73
C LYS A 201 0.55 23.69 1.74
N LEU A 202 -0.13 23.07 0.79
CA LEU A 202 0.52 22.27 -0.26
C LEU A 202 1.42 23.12 -1.16
N TYR A 203 1.01 24.35 -1.46
CA TYR A 203 1.83 25.29 -2.22
C TYR A 203 3.11 25.69 -1.47
N ILE A 204 3.00 26.02 -0.18
CA ILE A 204 4.16 26.36 0.66
C ILE A 204 5.13 25.19 0.73
N TRP A 205 4.63 23.98 1.01
CA TRP A 205 5.44 22.77 1.13
C TRP A 205 6.25 22.49 -0.15
N ARG A 206 5.61 22.60 -1.33
CA ARG A 206 6.29 22.42 -2.61
C ARG A 206 7.45 23.41 -2.80
N LYS A 207 7.22 24.69 -2.48
CA LYS A 207 8.22 25.75 -2.61
C LYS A 207 9.41 25.58 -1.66
N GLU A 208 9.19 25.01 -0.48
CA GLU A 208 10.26 24.71 0.47
C GLU A 208 11.11 23.53 0.00
N ASN A 209 10.47 22.48 -0.54
CA ASN A 209 11.20 21.32 -1.07
C ASN A 209 12.00 21.65 -2.34
N GLU A 210 11.47 22.50 -3.22
CA GLU A 210 12.19 22.98 -4.41
C GLU A 210 13.44 23.80 -4.05
N LYS A 211 13.43 24.52 -2.91
CA LYS A 211 14.58 25.33 -2.45
C LYS A 211 15.67 24.54 -1.73
N ASN A 212 15.34 23.36 -1.21
CA ASN A 212 16.27 22.51 -0.47
C ASN A 212 16.90 21.42 -1.37
N GLY A 213 16.52 21.37 -2.66
CA GLY A 213 17.03 20.43 -3.66
C GLY A 213 18.09 21.01 -4.61
N ASP A 214 18.49 22.28 -4.42
CA ASP A 214 19.60 22.97 -5.09
C ASP A 214 20.79 23.15 -4.12
#